data_AF-A0A8X8X745-F1
#
_entry.id   AF-A0A8X8X745-F1
#
_cell.length_a   1.000
_cell.length_b   1.000
_cell.length_c   1.000
_cell.angle_alpha   90.00
_cell.angle_beta   90.00
_cell.angle_gamma   90.00
#
_symmetry.space_group_name_H-M   'P 1'
#
loop_
_entity.id
_entity.type
_entity.pdbx_description
1 polymer ?
#
loop_
_entity_poly.entity_id
_entity_poly.type
_entity_poly.pdbx_seq_one_letter_code
_entity_poly.pdbx_strand_id
1 'polypeptide(L)'
;MRTRFLGCRSPDEEEEGGGGSLVGYPNVQNEYRSNEESILVSFSSIYKATKAILQKAVSVVVSTKSADPSSLPIQNPLLGQIWSRGDSSSHSLLVDTVGSLTGDQQAHVVSVPEIGCSNEIEVGISPCLEINSSRKSKEKVKRSIAEKRIKHYSSWHKILLVGEGDFSFSACLALAFGSAANIIASSLDSHAFLKEHYRNAMSNIEELRRREGKVMHGINAKKMANHELLGKLKFDRIIYNFPYAGFFGKSVPKESQLSRHRKLVSKFLMNAKNMLSENGEIHITHKTNGFHADFKVESLASSHGLKLIEAVKFKCGDYPGYNTKYGFGGDGNFDCNPSKTFKFGLKSVSL
;
A
#
# COMPACT_ATOMS: atom_id res chain seq x y z
N MET A 1 21.59 -19.95 -39.81
CA MET A 1 21.25 -18.58 -39.41
C MET A 1 21.78 -18.33 -38.00
N ARG A 2 22.79 -17.46 -37.86
CA ARG A 2 23.40 -17.06 -36.59
C ARG A 2 22.57 -15.93 -35.97
N THR A 3 21.86 -16.19 -34.88
CA THR A 3 21.30 -15.13 -34.03
C THR A 3 22.43 -14.57 -33.15
N ARG A 4 22.82 -13.32 -33.42
CA ARG A 4 23.71 -12.55 -32.54
C ARG A 4 22.94 -12.25 -31.25
N PHE A 5 23.38 -12.82 -30.12
CA PHE A 5 23.00 -12.33 -28.81
C PHE A 5 23.68 -10.97 -28.62
N LEU A 6 22.91 -9.89 -28.76
CA LEU A 6 23.32 -8.58 -28.26
C LEU A 6 23.43 -8.72 -26.74
N GLY A 7 24.64 -8.55 -26.22
CA GLY A 7 24.96 -8.73 -24.82
C GLY A 7 24.25 -7.70 -23.94
N CYS A 8 23.34 -8.17 -23.09
CA CYS A 8 22.87 -7.40 -21.96
C CYS A 8 23.94 -7.44 -20.86
N ARG A 9 24.76 -6.38 -20.77
CA ARG A 9 25.59 -6.13 -19.59
C ARG A 9 24.68 -5.93 -18.37
N SER A 10 25.03 -6.59 -17.27
CA SER A 10 24.40 -6.42 -15.97
C SER A 10 24.94 -5.12 -15.32
N PRO A 11 24.11 -4.31 -14.64
CA PRO A 11 24.56 -3.05 -14.02
C PRO A 11 25.30 -3.24 -12.67
N ASP A 12 26.18 -4.23 -12.57
CA ASP A 12 26.96 -4.49 -11.33
C ASP A 12 28.48 -4.21 -11.50
N GLU A 13 28.90 -3.47 -12.54
CA GLU A 13 30.30 -3.03 -12.72
C GLU A 13 30.40 -1.51 -12.73
N GLU A 14 30.22 -0.88 -11.57
CA GLU A 14 30.77 0.45 -11.29
C GLU A 14 31.29 0.49 -9.85
N GLU A 15 32.56 0.11 -9.70
CA GLU A 15 33.58 0.79 -8.88
C GLU A 15 34.86 -0.06 -8.96
N GLU A 16 35.70 0.19 -9.97
CA GLU A 16 37.16 0.36 -9.87
C GLU A 16 37.63 1.05 -11.17
N GLY A 17 38.51 2.05 -11.05
CA GLY A 17 38.60 3.19 -11.99
C GLY A 17 39.24 2.95 -13.37
N GLY A 18 38.89 3.85 -14.30
CA GLY A 18 39.53 4.01 -15.61
C GLY A 18 38.66 4.86 -16.54
N GLY A 19 39.09 6.08 -16.87
CA GLY A 19 38.32 7.07 -17.62
C GLY A 19 37.89 6.63 -19.02
N GLY A 20 36.64 6.96 -19.39
CA GLY A 20 36.10 6.75 -20.73
C GLY A 20 34.71 7.40 -20.91
N SER A 21 34.69 8.43 -21.75
CA SER A 21 33.59 9.27 -22.28
C SER A 21 32.12 8.91 -21.96
N LEU A 22 31.44 9.92 -21.40
CA LEU A 22 30.00 10.04 -21.15
C LEU A 22 29.15 10.02 -22.44
N VAL A 23 28.08 9.22 -22.45
CA VAL A 23 26.87 9.47 -23.26
C VAL A 23 25.67 9.40 -22.32
N GLY A 24 24.99 10.54 -22.13
CA GLY A 24 24.03 10.79 -21.06
C GLY A 24 22.67 10.11 -21.22
N TYR A 25 22.10 9.70 -20.08
CA TYR A 25 20.67 9.40 -19.92
C TYR A 25 19.89 10.70 -19.65
N PRO A 26 18.68 10.89 -20.22
CA PRO A 26 17.85 12.04 -19.91
C PRO A 26 17.29 12.00 -18.47
N ASN A 27 17.10 13.19 -17.91
CA ASN A 27 16.76 13.51 -16.52
C ASN A 27 15.63 12.69 -15.89
N VAL A 28 15.98 11.86 -14.90
CA VAL A 28 15.07 11.12 -13.99
C VAL A 28 14.25 12.05 -13.08
N GLN A 29 14.66 13.32 -12.93
CA GLN A 29 13.93 14.29 -12.09
C GLN A 29 12.58 14.72 -12.66
N ASN A 30 12.38 14.66 -13.98
CA ASN A 30 11.13 15.14 -14.59
C ASN A 30 9.95 14.18 -14.42
N GLU A 31 10.19 12.87 -14.30
CA GLU A 31 9.12 11.85 -14.19
C GLU A 31 8.60 11.70 -12.74
N TYR A 32 9.44 12.02 -11.75
CA TYR A 32 9.00 12.14 -10.34
C TYR A 32 8.15 13.40 -10.12
N ARG A 33 8.54 14.52 -10.75
CA ARG A 33 7.80 15.79 -10.65
C ARG A 33 6.39 15.71 -11.25
N SER A 34 6.21 14.99 -12.36
CA SER A 34 4.88 14.76 -12.94
C SER A 34 3.94 13.94 -12.05
N ASN A 35 4.49 13.02 -11.24
CA ASN A 35 3.70 12.22 -10.30
C ASN A 35 3.32 13.03 -9.05
N GLU A 36 4.18 13.91 -8.57
CA GLU A 36 3.84 14.85 -7.48
C GLU A 36 2.75 15.84 -7.91
N GLU A 37 2.85 16.41 -9.11
CA GLU A 37 1.81 17.29 -9.65
C GLU A 37 0.48 16.55 -9.82
N SER A 38 0.50 15.30 -10.30
CA SER A 38 -0.73 14.48 -10.40
C SER A 38 -1.36 14.17 -9.03
N ILE A 39 -0.56 13.97 -7.99
CA ILE A 39 -1.04 13.73 -6.62
C ILE A 39 -1.61 15.02 -6.02
N LEU A 40 -0.95 16.16 -6.20
CA LEU A 40 -1.40 17.47 -5.71
C LEU A 40 -2.70 17.92 -6.41
N VAL A 41 -2.85 17.65 -7.72
CA VAL A 41 -4.09 17.90 -8.46
C VAL A 41 -5.25 17.06 -7.91
N SER A 42 -4.98 15.82 -7.50
CA SER A 42 -5.97 14.93 -6.88
C SER A 42 -6.42 15.45 -5.49
N PHE A 43 -5.48 15.85 -4.63
CA PHE A 43 -5.82 16.42 -3.31
C PHE A 43 -6.57 17.75 -3.43
N SER A 44 -6.21 18.62 -4.38
CA SER A 44 -6.93 19.87 -4.64
C SER A 44 -8.38 19.62 -5.06
N SER A 45 -8.61 18.60 -5.89
CA SER A 45 -9.94 18.21 -6.35
C SER A 45 -10.80 17.63 -5.22
N ILE A 46 -10.22 16.78 -4.37
CA ILE A 46 -10.88 16.22 -3.17
C ILE A 46 -11.21 17.33 -2.17
N TYR A 47 -10.29 18.28 -1.95
CA TYR A 47 -10.52 19.42 -1.07
C TYR A 47 -11.64 20.32 -1.58
N LYS A 48 -11.67 20.65 -2.88
CA LYS A 48 -12.76 21.43 -3.49
C LYS A 48 -14.12 20.73 -3.37
N ALA A 49 -14.17 19.42 -3.61
CA ALA A 49 -15.41 18.64 -3.47
C ALA A 49 -15.91 18.62 -2.02
N THR A 50 -15.02 18.38 -1.06
CA THR A 50 -15.34 18.38 0.38
C THR A 50 -15.81 19.75 0.85
N LYS A 51 -15.14 20.83 0.42
CA LYS A 51 -15.52 22.21 0.73
C LYS A 51 -16.91 22.56 0.18
N ALA A 52 -17.24 22.14 -1.04
CA ALA A 52 -18.55 22.36 -1.64
C ALA A 52 -19.68 21.62 -0.88
N ILE A 53 -19.41 20.40 -0.40
CA ILE A 53 -20.35 19.62 0.42
C ILE A 53 -20.59 20.32 1.76
N LEU A 54 -19.52 20.77 2.43
CA LEU A 54 -19.62 21.50 3.70
C LEU A 54 -20.37 22.83 3.53
N GLN A 55 -20.10 23.57 2.45
CA GLN A 55 -20.83 24.82 2.16
C GLN A 55 -22.33 24.58 1.92
N LYS A 56 -22.71 23.50 1.23
CA LYS A 56 -24.12 23.11 1.09
C LYS A 56 -24.75 22.74 2.43
N ALA A 57 -24.05 21.98 3.28
CA ALA A 57 -24.55 21.62 4.60
C ALA A 57 -24.77 22.86 5.49
N VAL A 58 -23.82 23.81 5.46
CA VAL A 58 -23.95 25.08 6.18
C VAL A 58 -25.11 25.92 5.63
N SER A 59 -25.29 26.00 4.30
CA SER A 59 -26.39 26.73 3.67
C SER A 59 -27.77 26.16 4.03
N VAL A 60 -27.89 24.84 4.20
CA VAL A 60 -29.12 24.18 4.64
C VAL A 60 -29.42 24.54 6.09
N VAL A 61 -28.42 24.52 6.97
CA VAL A 61 -28.55 24.87 8.40
C VAL A 61 -28.86 26.37 8.61
N VAL A 62 -28.36 27.24 7.72
CA VAL A 62 -28.67 28.68 7.75
C VAL A 62 -30.08 28.96 7.21
N SER A 63 -30.51 28.27 6.14
CA SER A 63 -31.86 28.45 5.59
C SER A 63 -32.96 28.01 6.55
N THR A 64 -32.74 26.93 7.32
CA THR A 64 -33.69 26.45 8.34
C THR A 64 -33.79 27.34 9.57
N LYS A 65 -32.87 28.30 9.77
CA LYS A 65 -32.94 29.32 10.82
C LYS A 65 -33.66 30.61 10.40
N SER A 66 -33.97 30.78 9.10
CA SER A 66 -34.52 32.03 8.54
C SER A 66 -35.98 31.96 8.10
N ALA A 67 -36.64 30.80 8.21
CA ALA A 67 -38.03 30.67 7.84
C ALA A 67 -38.97 31.07 9.01
N ASP A 68 -39.81 32.07 8.76
CA ASP A 68 -40.94 32.48 9.59
C ASP A 68 -41.85 31.26 9.89
N PRO A 69 -42.23 30.99 11.16
CA PRO A 69 -43.01 29.80 11.52
C PRO A 69 -44.44 29.73 10.94
N SER A 70 -44.90 30.75 10.22
CA SER A 70 -46.30 30.89 9.81
C SER A 70 -46.67 30.34 8.41
N SER A 71 -45.73 29.75 7.65
CA SER A 71 -45.99 29.34 6.25
C SER A 71 -45.96 27.84 5.95
N LEU A 72 -46.04 26.96 6.95
CA LEU A 72 -46.14 25.51 6.73
C LEU A 72 -47.56 24.98 6.98
N PRO A 73 -48.16 24.21 6.05
CA PRO A 73 -49.41 23.49 6.32
C PRO A 73 -49.16 22.44 7.41
N ILE A 74 -49.86 22.58 8.53
CA ILE A 74 -49.78 21.65 9.68
C ILE A 74 -50.34 20.29 9.30
N GLN A 75 -49.63 19.22 9.68
CA GLN A 75 -50.20 18.13 10.49
C GLN A 75 -49.09 17.27 11.11
N ASN A 76 -48.58 17.70 12.27
CA ASN A 76 -48.07 16.77 13.28
C ASN A 76 -48.28 17.36 14.70
N PRO A 77 -49.05 16.72 15.60
CA PRO A 77 -49.52 17.35 16.85
C PRO A 77 -48.51 17.54 17.99
N LEU A 78 -47.19 17.43 17.78
CA LEU A 78 -46.21 17.31 18.88
C LEU A 78 -45.25 18.49 19.09
N LEU A 79 -45.49 19.65 18.46
CA LEU A 79 -44.59 20.81 18.53
C LEU A 79 -45.21 22.08 19.16
N GLY A 80 -46.28 21.92 19.95
CA GLY A 80 -47.02 23.04 20.55
C GLY A 80 -46.58 23.49 21.95
N GLN A 81 -45.58 22.87 22.59
CA GLN A 81 -45.29 23.11 24.02
C GLN A 81 -43.90 23.67 24.36
N ILE A 82 -43.03 23.95 23.38
CA ILE A 82 -41.65 24.41 23.67
C ILE A 82 -41.48 25.94 23.56
N TRP A 83 -42.44 26.67 22.97
CA TRP A 83 -42.25 28.11 22.67
C TRP A 83 -42.69 29.09 23.76
N SER A 84 -42.89 28.64 25.01
CA SER A 84 -43.35 29.51 26.09
C SER A 84 -42.36 29.54 27.26
N ARG A 85 -41.19 30.14 27.03
CA ARG A 85 -40.33 30.81 28.04
C ARG A 85 -39.08 31.34 27.35
N GLY A 86 -39.12 32.61 26.99
CA GLY A 86 -37.91 33.35 26.63
C GLY A 86 -37.07 33.65 27.86
N ASP A 87 -35.75 33.71 27.70
CA ASP A 87 -35.02 34.88 28.15
C ASP A 87 -33.80 35.14 27.26
N SER A 88 -33.56 36.42 27.07
CA SER A 88 -32.62 37.06 26.18
C SER A 88 -31.37 37.48 26.95
N SER A 89 -30.24 36.81 26.75
CA SER A 89 -28.90 37.44 26.77
C SER A 89 -27.83 36.38 26.49
N SER A 90 -27.22 36.47 25.30
CA SER A 90 -25.85 36.05 24.96
C SER A 90 -25.67 36.16 23.44
N HIS A 91 -25.87 37.38 22.92
CA HIS A 91 -25.42 37.75 21.57
C HIS A 91 -24.04 38.40 21.71
N SER A 92 -23.00 37.73 21.21
CA SER A 92 -21.77 38.28 20.60
C SER A 92 -20.60 37.33 20.87
N LEU A 93 -20.09 36.72 19.80
CA LEU A 93 -18.73 36.19 19.60
C LEU A 93 -18.83 35.05 18.59
N LEU A 94 -18.82 35.40 17.30
CA LEU A 94 -18.25 34.65 16.17
C LEU A 94 -18.63 35.31 14.85
N VAL A 95 -18.43 36.62 14.76
CA VAL A 95 -18.35 37.33 13.49
C VAL A 95 -17.13 38.24 13.60
N ASP A 96 -16.31 38.22 12.55
CA ASP A 96 -15.09 39.00 12.31
C ASP A 96 -13.79 38.24 12.52
N THR A 97 -13.38 37.48 11.49
CA THR A 97 -12.09 37.66 10.77
C THR A 97 -12.06 36.70 9.56
N VAL A 98 -12.66 37.10 8.44
CA VAL A 98 -12.20 36.70 7.10
C VAL A 98 -12.20 37.98 6.26
N GLY A 99 -11.16 38.78 6.45
CA GLY A 99 -10.96 40.02 5.71
C GLY A 99 -9.47 40.28 5.54
N SER A 100 -8.99 40.01 4.33
CA SER A 100 -7.78 40.59 3.73
C SER A 100 -6.43 40.23 4.34
N LEU A 101 -5.60 39.47 3.59
CA LEU A 101 -4.14 39.63 3.60
C LEU A 101 -3.58 39.37 2.20
N THR A 102 -3.41 40.46 1.45
CA THR A 102 -2.26 40.68 0.57
C THR A 102 -1.14 41.32 1.41
N GLY A 103 0.07 40.75 1.39
CA GLY A 103 1.32 41.44 1.75
C GLY A 103 1.88 41.22 3.16
N ASP A 104 3.04 40.56 3.20
CA ASP A 104 4.26 40.78 3.99
C ASP A 104 4.27 41.17 5.49
N GLN A 105 5.23 40.51 6.17
CA GLN A 105 5.96 40.82 7.42
C GLN A 105 5.52 40.21 8.78
N GLN A 106 6.43 39.32 9.23
CA GLN A 106 7.03 39.15 10.57
C GLN A 106 6.18 38.73 11.79
N ALA A 107 6.65 37.64 12.41
CA ALA A 107 6.09 37.01 13.60
C ALA A 107 6.38 37.80 14.89
N HIS A 108 5.38 37.89 15.77
CA HIS A 108 5.57 38.14 17.19
C HIS A 108 4.59 37.29 18.01
N VAL A 109 5.16 36.59 19.00
CA VAL A 109 4.47 35.73 19.98
C VAL A 109 3.92 36.62 21.09
N VAL A 110 2.63 36.47 21.43
CA VAL A 110 2.06 36.98 22.69
C VAL A 110 1.11 35.93 23.28
N SER A 111 1.37 35.61 24.55
CA SER A 111 0.73 34.60 25.40
C SER A 111 -0.66 35.02 25.88
N VAL A 112 -1.57 34.06 26.12
CA VAL A 112 -2.89 34.28 26.76
C VAL A 112 -2.99 33.41 28.02
N PRO A 113 -3.47 33.92 29.18
CA PRO A 113 -3.55 33.16 30.43
C PRO A 113 -4.89 32.39 30.59
N GLU A 114 -4.81 31.28 31.33
CA GLU A 114 -5.92 30.40 31.70
C GLU A 114 -6.86 31.05 32.74
N ILE A 115 -8.18 30.87 32.56
CA ILE A 115 -9.17 30.96 33.65
C ILE A 115 -10.23 29.87 33.43
N GLY A 116 -10.35 28.97 34.42
CA GLY A 116 -11.43 28.00 34.52
C GLY A 116 -12.61 28.51 35.36
N CYS A 117 -13.78 27.92 35.15
CA CYS A 117 -14.71 27.59 36.25
C CYS A 117 -15.79 26.61 35.79
N SER A 118 -16.04 25.67 36.68
CA SER A 118 -17.02 24.59 36.68
C SER A 118 -18.46 25.10 36.68
N ASN A 119 -19.39 24.32 36.12
CA ASN A 119 -20.69 23.99 36.74
C ASN A 119 -21.39 22.88 35.94
N GLU A 120 -21.79 21.83 36.65
CA GLU A 120 -22.56 20.68 36.18
C GLU A 120 -24.04 21.05 36.04
N ILE A 121 -24.72 20.56 34.99
CA ILE A 121 -26.18 20.56 34.88
C ILE A 121 -26.61 19.13 34.52
N GLU A 122 -27.23 18.45 35.49
CA GLU A 122 -27.99 17.22 35.31
C GLU A 122 -29.28 17.48 34.53
N VAL A 123 -29.57 16.67 33.51
CA VAL A 123 -30.90 16.64 32.86
C VAL A 123 -31.36 15.19 32.74
N GLY A 124 -32.44 14.88 33.46
CA GLY A 124 -33.03 13.55 33.56
C GLY A 124 -33.63 13.04 32.24
N ILE A 125 -33.46 11.73 32.00
CA ILE A 125 -34.04 11.01 30.87
C ILE A 125 -35.23 10.20 31.37
N SER A 126 -36.37 10.30 30.70
CA SER A 126 -37.43 9.30 30.76
C SER A 126 -37.91 8.91 29.35
N PRO A 127 -38.38 7.66 29.16
CA PRO A 127 -38.15 6.91 27.94
C PRO A 127 -39.43 6.74 27.08
N CYS A 128 -39.24 6.44 25.78
CA CYS A 128 -40.00 5.51 24.90
C CYS A 128 -39.82 5.92 23.42
N LEU A 129 -39.05 5.15 22.62
CA LEU A 129 -39.50 4.14 21.63
C LEU A 129 -40.20 4.77 20.39
N GLU A 130 -39.80 4.57 19.13
CA GLU A 130 -39.13 3.40 18.54
C GLU A 130 -38.18 3.71 17.37
N ILE A 131 -37.13 2.87 17.38
CA ILE A 131 -36.04 2.73 16.42
C ILE A 131 -36.43 1.57 15.49
N ASN A 132 -36.94 1.83 14.28
CA ASN A 132 -37.22 0.72 13.33
C ASN A 132 -36.79 0.97 11.86
N SER A 133 -36.29 2.16 11.48
CA SER A 133 -35.76 2.40 10.12
C SER A 133 -34.24 2.24 9.99
N SER A 134 -33.52 2.28 11.11
CA SER A 134 -32.05 2.23 11.14
C SER A 134 -31.48 0.83 11.35
N ARG A 135 -32.30 -0.19 11.64
CA ARG A 135 -31.85 -1.60 11.67
C ARG A 135 -31.58 -2.14 10.28
N LYS A 136 -32.51 -2.00 9.32
CA LYS A 136 -32.30 -2.50 7.94
C LYS A 136 -31.11 -1.88 7.20
N SER A 137 -30.79 -0.60 7.45
CA SER A 137 -29.64 0.09 6.83
C SER A 137 -28.33 -0.20 7.57
N LYS A 138 -28.34 -0.32 8.90
CA LYS A 138 -27.16 -0.76 9.68
C LYS A 138 -26.86 -2.24 9.50
N GLU A 139 -27.85 -3.09 9.25
CA GLU A 139 -27.68 -4.52 8.99
C GLU A 139 -27.09 -4.78 7.59
N LYS A 140 -27.34 -3.88 6.63
CA LYS A 140 -26.77 -3.94 5.27
C LYS A 140 -25.34 -3.37 5.18
N VAL A 141 -25.00 -2.40 6.05
CA VAL A 141 -23.63 -1.83 6.20
C VAL A 141 -22.77 -2.69 7.14
N LYS A 142 -23.38 -3.51 7.98
CA LYS A 142 -22.74 -4.51 8.83
C LYS A 142 -22.75 -5.90 8.18
N ARG A 143 -22.58 -5.98 6.85
CA ARG A 143 -21.78 -7.10 6.33
C ARG A 143 -20.40 -6.89 6.90
N SER A 144 -20.12 -7.58 8.01
CA SER A 144 -18.75 -7.75 8.49
C SER A 144 -17.87 -7.98 7.28
N ILE A 145 -16.74 -7.27 7.19
CA ILE A 145 -15.73 -7.58 6.18
C ILE A 145 -15.16 -8.93 6.59
N ALA A 146 -15.88 -9.99 6.21
CA ALA A 146 -15.50 -11.36 6.49
C ALA A 146 -14.14 -11.56 5.86
N GLU A 147 -13.22 -12.13 6.65
CA GLU A 147 -11.89 -12.43 6.18
C GLU A 147 -11.97 -13.31 4.92
N LYS A 148 -11.33 -12.85 3.85
CA LYS A 148 -11.17 -13.65 2.63
C LYS A 148 -9.77 -14.20 2.60
N ARG A 149 -9.65 -15.47 2.26
CA ARG A 149 -8.38 -16.18 2.29
C ARG A 149 -8.11 -16.88 0.97
N ILE A 150 -6.86 -16.86 0.55
CA ILE A 150 -6.34 -17.69 -0.53
C ILE A 150 -5.07 -18.36 -0.01
N LYS A 151 -5.13 -19.68 0.14
CA LYS A 151 -4.08 -20.49 0.78
C LYS A 151 -3.69 -19.91 2.15
N HIS A 152 -2.47 -19.43 2.29
CA HIS A 152 -1.94 -18.85 3.54
C HIS A 152 -1.95 -17.32 3.57
N TYR A 153 -2.61 -16.68 2.61
CA TYR A 153 -2.80 -15.23 2.59
C TYR A 153 -4.23 -14.86 2.95
N SER A 154 -4.37 -13.75 3.66
CA SER A 154 -5.62 -13.22 4.18
C SER A 154 -5.78 -11.76 3.77
N SER A 155 -7.02 -11.34 3.54
CA SER A 155 -7.38 -9.94 3.34
C SER A 155 -7.11 -9.05 4.56
N TRP A 156 -6.86 -9.62 5.74
CA TRP A 156 -6.47 -8.87 6.93
C TRP A 156 -4.95 -8.66 7.05
N HIS A 157 -4.15 -9.40 6.30
CA HIS A 157 -2.70 -9.18 6.29
C HIS A 157 -2.37 -7.89 5.54
N LYS A 158 -1.41 -7.11 6.03
CA LYS A 158 -0.69 -6.12 5.24
C LYS A 158 0.44 -6.80 4.48
N ILE A 159 0.39 -6.75 3.15
CA ILE A 159 1.22 -7.56 2.26
C ILE A 159 2.15 -6.68 1.42
N LEU A 160 3.43 -7.02 1.41
CA LEU A 160 4.41 -6.52 0.45
C LEU A 160 4.80 -7.65 -0.51
N LEU A 161 4.68 -7.42 -1.82
CA LEU A 161 5.22 -8.31 -2.85
C LEU A 161 6.43 -7.65 -3.50
N VAL A 162 7.51 -8.41 -3.60
CA VAL A 162 8.82 -7.93 -4.03
C VAL A 162 9.26 -8.66 -5.28
N GLY A 163 9.76 -7.91 -6.26
CA GLY A 163 10.26 -8.48 -7.52
C GLY A 163 9.15 -9.04 -8.40
N GLU A 164 7.98 -8.40 -8.42
CA GLU A 164 6.91 -8.75 -9.35
C GLU A 164 7.41 -8.56 -10.79
N GLY A 165 7.22 -9.59 -11.61
CA GLY A 165 7.41 -9.52 -13.06
C GLY A 165 6.18 -8.89 -13.71
N ASP A 166 5.25 -9.71 -14.21
CA ASP A 166 4.01 -9.22 -14.83
C ASP A 166 2.89 -8.87 -13.82
N PHE A 167 3.18 -8.82 -12.52
CA PHE A 167 2.21 -8.50 -11.44
C PHE A 167 1.02 -9.47 -11.31
N SER A 168 1.02 -10.60 -12.02
CA SER A 168 -0.11 -11.54 -12.03
C SER A 168 -0.38 -12.20 -10.67
N PHE A 169 0.65 -12.42 -9.85
CA PHE A 169 0.47 -12.99 -8.51
C PHE A 169 -0.24 -12.01 -7.58
N SER A 170 0.22 -10.75 -7.57
CA SER A 170 -0.44 -9.68 -6.81
C SER A 170 -1.89 -9.50 -7.25
N ALA A 171 -2.16 -9.47 -8.56
CA ALA A 171 -3.51 -9.37 -9.11
C ALA A 171 -4.41 -10.55 -8.69
N CYS A 172 -3.87 -11.77 -8.65
CA CYS A 172 -4.57 -12.95 -8.14
C CYS A 172 -5.02 -12.77 -6.68
N LEU A 173 -4.13 -12.28 -5.80
CA LEU A 173 -4.47 -12.01 -4.40
C LEU A 173 -5.56 -10.93 -4.29
N ALA A 174 -5.42 -9.85 -5.06
CA ALA A 174 -6.39 -8.77 -5.11
C ALA A 174 -7.79 -9.24 -5.55
N LEU A 175 -7.85 -10.12 -6.54
CA LEU A 175 -9.10 -10.75 -7.00
C LEU A 175 -9.73 -11.62 -5.90
N ALA A 176 -8.93 -12.48 -5.25
CA ALA A 176 -9.40 -13.36 -4.19
C ALA A 176 -9.93 -12.59 -2.98
N PHE A 177 -9.27 -11.49 -2.59
CA PHE A 177 -9.73 -10.62 -1.51
C PHE A 177 -10.87 -9.69 -1.95
N GLY A 178 -11.02 -9.46 -3.24
CA GLY A 178 -11.95 -8.47 -3.79
C GLY A 178 -11.51 -7.01 -3.59
N SER A 179 -10.38 -6.78 -2.91
CA SER A 179 -9.71 -5.49 -2.69
C SER A 179 -8.21 -5.74 -2.60
N ALA A 180 -7.41 -4.71 -2.84
CA ALA A 180 -5.96 -4.70 -2.71
C ALA A 180 -5.47 -3.54 -1.83
N ALA A 181 -6.34 -2.88 -1.07
CA ALA A 181 -5.97 -1.76 -0.19
C ALA A 181 -4.86 -2.12 0.82
N ASN A 182 -4.74 -3.41 1.16
CA ASN A 182 -3.74 -4.00 2.04
C ASN A 182 -2.46 -4.47 1.32
N ILE A 183 -2.34 -4.27 0.00
CA ILE A 183 -1.26 -4.78 -0.85
C ILE A 183 -0.39 -3.64 -1.38
N ILE A 184 0.91 -3.80 -1.23
CA ILE A 184 1.93 -3.07 -1.98
C ILE A 184 2.67 -4.09 -2.86
N ALA A 185 2.54 -3.95 -4.18
CA ALA A 185 3.24 -4.77 -5.15
C ALA A 185 4.42 -3.98 -5.74
N SER A 186 5.61 -4.58 -5.77
CA SER A 186 6.82 -3.87 -6.20
C SER A 186 7.69 -4.65 -7.18
N SER A 187 8.31 -3.93 -8.10
CA SER A 187 9.25 -4.45 -9.09
C SER A 187 10.58 -3.71 -9.01
N LEU A 188 11.67 -4.38 -9.40
CA LEU A 188 12.93 -3.70 -9.72
C LEU A 188 12.81 -2.95 -11.06
N ASP A 189 12.15 -3.60 -12.03
CA ASP A 189 11.96 -3.05 -13.37
C ASP A 189 11.09 -1.79 -13.36
N SER A 190 11.37 -0.88 -14.29
CA SER A 190 10.59 0.33 -14.50
C SER A 190 9.26 0.04 -15.18
N HIS A 191 8.31 0.95 -15.05
CA HIS A 191 7.02 0.87 -15.73
C HIS A 191 7.17 0.70 -17.26
N ALA A 192 8.10 1.44 -17.88
CA ALA A 192 8.37 1.37 -19.31
C ALA A 192 8.89 -0.03 -19.71
N PHE A 193 9.85 -0.58 -18.96
CA PHE A 193 10.37 -1.93 -19.21
C PHE A 193 9.27 -2.97 -19.11
N LEU A 194 8.44 -2.92 -18.07
CA LEU A 194 7.35 -3.87 -17.88
C LEU A 194 6.34 -3.83 -19.03
N LYS A 195 6.01 -2.63 -19.51
CA LYS A 195 5.10 -2.43 -20.65
C LYS A 195 5.64 -3.02 -21.94
N GLU A 196 6.95 -2.92 -22.17
CA GLU A 196 7.61 -3.45 -23.37
C GLU A 196 7.75 -4.98 -23.33
N HIS A 197 8.07 -5.54 -22.17
CA HIS A 197 8.51 -6.93 -22.08
C HIS A 197 7.45 -7.91 -21.56
N TYR A 198 6.45 -7.46 -20.82
CA TYR A 198 5.45 -8.35 -20.21
C TYR A 198 4.06 -7.99 -20.70
N ARG A 199 3.54 -8.81 -21.62
CA ARG A 199 2.29 -8.54 -22.35
C ARG A 199 1.09 -8.20 -21.44
N ASN A 200 1.04 -8.80 -20.26
CA ASN A 200 -0.06 -8.68 -19.30
C ASN A 200 0.26 -7.77 -18.10
N ALA A 201 1.48 -7.21 -18.01
CA ALA A 201 1.87 -6.41 -16.84
C ALA A 201 0.93 -5.22 -16.65
N MET A 202 0.64 -4.50 -17.73
CA MET A 202 -0.20 -3.31 -17.68
C MET A 202 -1.63 -3.62 -17.23
N SER A 203 -2.24 -4.70 -17.71
CA SER A 203 -3.59 -5.09 -17.28
C SER A 203 -3.63 -5.54 -15.81
N ASN A 204 -2.59 -6.25 -15.34
CA ASN A 204 -2.51 -6.70 -13.96
C ASN A 204 -2.26 -5.53 -12.99
N ILE A 205 -1.40 -4.58 -13.38
CA ILE A 205 -1.14 -3.34 -12.63
C ILE A 205 -2.42 -2.50 -12.54
N GLU A 206 -3.17 -2.38 -13.63
CA GLU A 206 -4.43 -1.63 -13.61
C GLU A 206 -5.48 -2.30 -12.73
N GLU A 207 -5.61 -3.63 -12.79
CA GLU A 207 -6.52 -4.37 -11.91
C GLU A 207 -6.16 -4.21 -10.42
N LEU A 208 -4.85 -4.13 -10.09
CA LEU A 208 -4.39 -3.83 -8.74
C LEU A 208 -4.80 -2.41 -8.30
N ARG A 209 -4.54 -1.40 -9.13
CA ARG A 209 -4.87 0.00 -8.84
C ARG A 209 -6.37 0.22 -8.71
N ARG A 210 -7.16 -0.39 -9.60
CA ARG A 210 -8.64 -0.37 -9.56
C ARG A 210 -9.20 -0.96 -8.26
N ARG A 211 -8.44 -1.85 -7.62
CA ARG A 211 -8.74 -2.45 -6.31
C ARG A 211 -8.05 -1.75 -5.15
N GLU A 212 -7.54 -0.53 -5.34
CA GLU A 212 -6.90 0.31 -4.32
C GLU A 212 -5.51 -0.20 -3.88
N GLY A 213 -4.93 -1.13 -4.64
CA GLY A 213 -3.55 -1.61 -4.42
C GLY A 213 -2.52 -0.59 -4.86
N LYS A 214 -1.37 -0.59 -4.15
CA LYS A 214 -0.25 0.30 -4.48
C LYS A 214 0.79 -0.46 -5.30
N VAL A 215 1.26 0.18 -6.37
CA VAL A 215 2.31 -0.37 -7.24
C VAL A 215 3.53 0.54 -7.18
N MET A 216 4.71 -0.03 -6.91
CA MET A 216 5.98 0.69 -6.82
C MET A 216 7.03 0.08 -7.75
N HIS A 217 7.73 0.90 -8.52
CA HIS A 217 8.79 0.45 -9.43
C HIS A 217 10.17 0.89 -8.91
N GLY A 218 11.25 0.27 -9.41
CA GLY A 218 12.62 0.59 -8.99
C GLY A 218 12.99 0.10 -7.58
N ILE A 219 12.18 -0.77 -6.98
CA ILE A 219 12.41 -1.27 -5.62
C ILE A 219 13.44 -2.39 -5.64
N ASN A 220 14.65 -2.08 -5.17
CA ASN A 220 15.73 -3.05 -5.05
C ASN A 220 15.59 -3.88 -3.76
N ALA A 221 15.29 -5.17 -3.90
CA ALA A 221 15.17 -6.11 -2.79
C ALA A 221 16.40 -6.15 -1.84
N LYS A 222 17.59 -5.79 -2.32
CA LYS A 222 18.83 -5.72 -1.53
C LYS A 222 18.90 -4.49 -0.62
N LYS A 223 18.05 -3.47 -0.85
CA LYS A 223 18.07 -2.15 -0.20
C LYS A 223 16.69 -1.65 0.25
N MET A 224 15.63 -2.45 0.12
CA MET A 224 14.24 -2.00 0.30
C MET A 224 13.91 -1.48 1.70
N ALA A 225 14.62 -1.94 2.74
CA ALA A 225 14.45 -1.43 4.10
C ALA A 225 14.94 0.02 4.26
N ASN A 226 15.79 0.51 3.35
CA ASN A 226 16.29 1.87 3.34
C ASN A 226 15.51 2.79 2.39
N HIS A 227 14.51 2.27 1.67
CA HIS A 227 13.71 3.08 0.76
C HIS A 227 12.83 4.05 1.56
N GLU A 228 12.87 5.33 1.23
CA GLU A 228 12.31 6.43 2.03
C GLU A 228 10.84 6.22 2.45
N LEU A 229 10.00 5.77 1.52
CA LEU A 229 8.58 5.53 1.78
C LEU A 229 8.26 4.12 2.28
N LEU A 230 9.05 3.13 1.87
CA LEU A 230 8.71 1.72 2.03
C LEU A 230 9.35 1.14 3.30
N GLY A 231 10.60 1.53 3.59
CA GLY A 231 11.37 1.07 4.74
C GLY A 231 10.78 1.47 6.10
N LYS A 232 9.93 2.50 6.12
CA LYS A 232 9.20 2.95 7.33
C LYS A 232 7.97 2.08 7.64
N LEU A 233 7.59 1.18 6.74
CA LEU A 233 6.39 0.35 6.89
C LEU A 233 6.74 -1.04 7.45
N LYS A 234 5.83 -1.56 8.27
CA LYS A 234 5.82 -2.96 8.71
C LYS A 234 4.74 -3.76 7.99
N PHE A 235 4.99 -5.06 7.80
CA PHE A 235 4.15 -5.97 7.03
C PHE A 235 3.96 -7.32 7.73
N ASP A 236 2.75 -7.86 7.63
CA ASP A 236 2.44 -9.20 8.12
C ASP A 236 2.99 -10.26 7.17
N ARG A 237 3.02 -9.97 5.86
CA ARG A 237 3.55 -10.88 4.85
C ARG A 237 4.46 -10.12 3.88
N ILE A 238 5.71 -10.54 3.76
CA ILE A 238 6.65 -10.06 2.75
C ILE A 238 6.96 -11.22 1.81
N ILE A 239 6.56 -11.11 0.55
CA ILE A 239 6.55 -12.22 -0.42
C ILE A 239 7.57 -11.93 -1.51
N TYR A 240 8.46 -12.89 -1.78
CA TYR A 240 9.36 -12.85 -2.93
C TYR A 240 9.33 -14.19 -3.67
N ASN A 241 8.61 -14.23 -4.79
CA ASN A 241 8.44 -15.42 -5.60
C ASN A 241 9.60 -15.57 -6.58
N PHE A 242 10.24 -16.74 -6.58
CA PHE A 242 11.31 -17.12 -7.50
C PHE A 242 12.45 -16.10 -7.62
N PRO A 243 13.05 -15.63 -6.50
CA PRO A 243 14.13 -14.66 -6.54
C PRO A 243 15.29 -15.14 -7.43
N TYR A 244 15.69 -14.30 -8.38
CA TYR A 244 16.75 -14.62 -9.33
C TYR A 244 17.60 -13.38 -9.63
N ALA A 245 18.92 -13.57 -9.75
CA ALA A 245 19.89 -12.46 -9.75
C ALA A 245 20.39 -12.07 -11.15
N GLY A 246 19.96 -12.78 -12.19
CA GLY A 246 20.53 -12.62 -13.52
C GLY A 246 20.77 -13.95 -14.21
N PHE A 247 20.87 -13.91 -15.52
CA PHE A 247 21.51 -14.95 -16.30
C PHE A 247 22.98 -14.59 -16.44
N PHE A 248 23.85 -15.56 -16.19
CA PHE A 248 25.30 -15.40 -16.34
C PHE A 248 25.79 -16.23 -17.51
N GLY A 249 26.78 -15.72 -18.23
CA GLY A 249 27.35 -16.42 -19.38
C GLY A 249 27.90 -17.81 -18.99
N LYS A 250 27.91 -18.75 -19.93
CA LYS A 250 28.38 -20.13 -19.70
C LYS A 250 29.84 -20.21 -19.22
N SER A 251 30.64 -19.17 -19.45
CA SER A 251 32.01 -19.05 -18.96
C SER A 251 32.12 -18.77 -17.47
N VAL A 252 31.05 -18.26 -16.83
CA VAL A 252 31.05 -17.98 -15.39
C VAL A 252 30.91 -19.31 -14.63
N PRO A 253 31.85 -19.65 -13.72
CA PRO A 253 31.77 -20.89 -12.96
C PRO A 253 30.44 -21.03 -12.21
N LYS A 254 29.90 -22.26 -12.16
CA LYS A 254 28.61 -22.58 -11.51
C LYS A 254 28.54 -21.98 -10.10
N GLU A 255 29.60 -22.11 -9.31
CA GLU A 255 29.63 -21.63 -7.93
C GLU A 255 29.60 -20.09 -7.83
N SER A 256 30.25 -19.38 -8.77
CA SER A 256 30.20 -17.92 -8.83
C SER A 256 28.78 -17.43 -9.14
N GLN A 257 28.09 -18.09 -10.07
CA GLN A 257 26.69 -17.79 -10.37
C GLN A 257 25.81 -18.03 -9.14
N LEU A 258 25.99 -19.18 -8.50
CA LEU A 258 25.26 -19.58 -7.31
C LEU A 258 25.48 -18.60 -6.15
N SER A 259 26.72 -18.15 -5.94
CA SER A 259 27.06 -17.14 -4.94
C SER A 259 26.30 -15.83 -5.15
N ARG A 260 26.19 -15.35 -6.40
CA ARG A 260 25.40 -14.14 -6.73
C ARG A 260 23.92 -14.31 -6.38
N HIS A 261 23.35 -15.46 -6.69
CA HIS A 261 21.96 -15.78 -6.35
C HIS A 261 21.72 -15.88 -4.85
N ARG A 262 22.58 -16.61 -4.13
CA ARG A 262 22.51 -16.70 -2.67
C ARG A 262 22.69 -15.34 -2.01
N LYS A 263 23.56 -14.47 -2.55
CA LYS A 263 23.74 -13.08 -2.09
C LYS A 263 22.47 -12.25 -2.24
N LEU A 264 21.73 -12.39 -3.35
CA LEU A 264 20.43 -11.74 -3.54
C LEU A 264 19.43 -12.17 -2.45
N VAL A 265 19.23 -13.48 -2.30
CA VAL A 265 18.28 -14.04 -1.32
C VAL A 265 18.67 -13.64 0.11
N SER A 266 19.97 -13.74 0.44
CA SER A 266 20.53 -13.35 1.73
C SER A 266 20.25 -11.87 2.05
N LYS A 267 20.55 -10.94 1.11
CA LYS A 267 20.29 -9.51 1.31
C LYS A 267 18.81 -9.18 1.38
N PHE A 268 17.96 -9.86 0.60
CA PHE A 268 16.51 -9.74 0.74
C PHE A 268 16.04 -10.14 2.13
N LEU A 269 16.45 -11.31 2.64
CA LEU A 269 16.05 -11.81 3.96
C LEU A 269 16.43 -10.81 5.08
N MET A 270 17.62 -10.23 5.02
CA MET A 270 18.05 -9.18 5.97
C MET A 270 17.12 -7.96 5.94
N ASN A 271 16.78 -7.47 4.74
CA ASN A 271 15.91 -6.30 4.59
C ASN A 271 14.48 -6.62 5.04
N ALA A 272 13.93 -7.76 4.59
CA ALA A 272 12.58 -8.19 4.91
C ALA A 272 12.41 -8.38 6.43
N LYS A 273 13.41 -8.97 7.10
CA LYS A 273 13.41 -9.13 8.57
C LYS A 273 13.19 -7.80 9.30
N ASN A 274 13.83 -6.73 8.82
CA ASN A 274 13.70 -5.39 9.42
C ASN A 274 12.36 -4.72 9.13
N MET A 275 11.52 -5.30 8.26
CA MET A 275 10.23 -4.76 7.83
C MET A 275 9.04 -5.61 8.29
N LEU A 276 9.26 -6.65 9.10
CA LEU A 276 8.16 -7.46 9.65
C LEU A 276 7.41 -6.71 10.76
N SER A 277 6.08 -6.87 10.75
CA SER A 277 5.24 -6.59 11.91
C SER A 277 5.43 -7.66 12.99
N GLU A 278 4.75 -7.48 14.12
CA GLU A 278 4.62 -8.54 15.12
C GLU A 278 3.95 -9.78 14.48
N ASN A 279 4.54 -10.96 14.69
CA ASN A 279 4.12 -12.21 14.04
C ASN A 279 4.15 -12.20 12.49
N GLY A 280 4.87 -11.25 11.90
CA GLY A 280 5.06 -11.19 10.44
C GLY A 280 5.86 -12.38 9.91
N GLU A 281 5.58 -12.76 8.66
CA GLU A 281 6.24 -13.84 7.96
C GLU A 281 6.89 -13.37 6.64
N ILE A 282 8.07 -13.89 6.34
CA ILE A 282 8.74 -13.76 5.04
C ILE A 282 8.45 -15.03 4.25
N HIS A 283 7.88 -14.88 3.06
CA HIS A 283 7.52 -15.97 2.17
C HIS A 283 8.44 -15.96 0.96
N ILE A 284 9.18 -17.04 0.76
CA ILE A 284 9.96 -17.24 -0.46
C ILE A 284 9.43 -18.48 -1.17
N THR A 285 8.91 -18.31 -2.38
CA THR A 285 8.61 -19.44 -3.25
C THR A 285 9.83 -19.74 -4.12
N HIS A 286 10.28 -20.99 -4.15
CA HIS A 286 11.47 -21.36 -4.90
C HIS A 286 11.42 -22.81 -5.41
N LYS A 287 12.07 -23.06 -6.55
CA LYS A 287 12.25 -24.40 -7.09
C LYS A 287 13.12 -25.23 -6.15
N THR A 288 12.80 -26.51 -6.03
CA THR A 288 13.45 -27.43 -5.09
C THR A 288 14.24 -28.53 -5.80
N ASN A 289 14.63 -28.32 -7.07
CA ASN A 289 15.38 -29.27 -7.87
C ASN A 289 16.57 -28.62 -8.58
N GLY A 290 17.52 -29.45 -9.01
CA GLY A 290 18.68 -29.05 -9.80
C GLY A 290 19.46 -27.89 -9.19
N PHE A 291 19.89 -26.94 -10.05
CA PHE A 291 20.63 -25.74 -9.65
C PHE A 291 19.91 -24.90 -8.58
N HIS A 292 18.58 -24.88 -8.58
CA HIS A 292 17.79 -24.10 -7.64
C HIS A 292 17.83 -24.67 -6.22
N ALA A 293 17.93 -26.00 -6.07
CA ALA A 293 18.06 -26.62 -4.74
C ALA A 293 19.37 -26.19 -4.04
N ASP A 294 20.40 -25.83 -4.82
CA ASP A 294 21.69 -25.40 -4.30
C ASP A 294 21.66 -23.98 -3.72
N PHE A 295 20.55 -23.23 -3.83
CA PHE A 295 20.43 -21.92 -3.19
C PHE A 295 20.37 -22.03 -1.66
N LYS A 296 19.93 -23.18 -1.13
CA LYS A 296 19.84 -23.45 0.32
C LYS A 296 19.11 -22.34 1.09
N VAL A 297 17.93 -21.97 0.61
CA VAL A 297 17.12 -20.83 1.13
C VAL A 297 16.90 -20.91 2.65
N GLU A 298 16.61 -22.11 3.17
CA GLU A 298 16.44 -22.32 4.62
C GLU A 298 17.71 -22.01 5.42
N SER A 299 18.88 -22.45 4.93
CA SER A 299 20.18 -22.16 5.57
C SER A 299 20.49 -20.67 5.55
N LEU A 300 20.19 -19.98 4.44
CA LEU A 300 20.35 -18.52 4.35
C LEU A 300 19.43 -17.81 5.36
N ALA A 301 18.17 -18.21 5.48
CA ALA A 301 17.25 -17.63 6.46
C ALA A 301 17.74 -17.84 7.90
N SER A 302 18.17 -19.06 8.23
CA SER A 302 18.71 -19.40 9.55
C SER A 302 19.93 -18.54 9.92
N SER A 303 20.85 -18.30 8.96
CA SER A 303 22.02 -17.43 9.19
C SER A 303 21.68 -15.98 9.56
N HIS A 304 20.45 -15.53 9.26
CA HIS A 304 19.94 -14.20 9.62
C HIS A 304 19.03 -14.21 10.85
N GLY A 305 19.02 -15.31 11.62
CA GLY A 305 18.20 -15.45 12.82
C GLY A 305 16.70 -15.56 12.53
N LEU A 306 16.34 -16.07 11.35
CA LEU A 306 14.96 -16.42 11.00
C LEU A 306 14.74 -17.91 11.23
N LYS A 307 13.58 -18.28 11.77
CA LYS A 307 13.17 -19.68 11.91
C LYS A 307 12.26 -20.06 10.75
N LEU A 308 12.44 -21.26 10.20
CA LEU A 308 11.45 -21.85 9.31
C LEU A 308 10.20 -22.18 10.13
N ILE A 309 9.07 -21.59 9.77
CA ILE A 309 7.76 -21.92 10.35
C ILE A 309 7.19 -23.13 9.60
N GLU A 310 7.21 -23.06 8.27
CA GLU A 310 6.62 -24.08 7.42
C GLU A 310 7.23 -24.03 6.02
N ALA A 311 7.35 -25.19 5.37
CA ALA A 311 7.68 -25.30 3.95
C ALA A 311 6.58 -26.07 3.21
N VAL A 312 5.68 -25.35 2.53
CA VAL A 312 4.52 -25.94 1.84
C VAL A 312 4.79 -26.18 0.37
N LYS A 313 4.25 -27.26 -0.21
CA LYS A 313 4.31 -27.49 -1.65
C LYS A 313 3.59 -26.35 -2.38
N PHE A 314 4.30 -25.71 -3.32
CA PHE A 314 3.72 -24.69 -4.18
C PHE A 314 3.08 -25.36 -5.40
N LYS A 315 1.84 -24.98 -5.71
CA LYS A 315 1.13 -25.38 -6.93
C LYS A 315 0.65 -24.12 -7.61
N CYS A 316 1.05 -23.89 -8.87
CA CYS A 316 0.62 -22.71 -9.61
C CYS A 316 -0.92 -22.63 -9.73
N GLY A 317 -1.59 -23.78 -9.90
CA GLY A 317 -3.04 -23.86 -9.98
C GLY A 317 -3.80 -23.43 -8.72
N ASP A 318 -3.13 -23.30 -7.57
CA ASP A 318 -3.73 -22.75 -6.35
C ASP A 318 -3.94 -21.22 -6.44
N TYR A 319 -3.37 -20.57 -7.46
CA TYR A 319 -3.41 -19.12 -7.68
C TYR A 319 -3.94 -18.82 -9.09
N PRO A 320 -5.26 -18.81 -9.30
CA PRO A 320 -5.87 -18.58 -10.61
C PRO A 320 -5.40 -17.25 -11.24
N GLY A 321 -4.97 -17.31 -12.50
CA GLY A 321 -4.46 -16.14 -13.23
C GLY A 321 -2.98 -15.82 -12.97
N TYR A 322 -2.33 -16.45 -11.97
CA TYR A 322 -0.89 -16.30 -11.80
C TYR A 322 -0.12 -16.96 -12.95
N ASN A 323 0.84 -16.23 -13.52
CA ASN A 323 1.68 -16.70 -14.59
C ASN A 323 3.15 -16.43 -14.26
N THR A 324 3.93 -17.50 -14.05
CA THR A 324 5.35 -17.35 -13.71
C THR A 324 6.15 -16.95 -14.94
N LYS A 325 6.83 -15.81 -14.88
CA LYS A 325 7.63 -15.27 -15.97
C LYS A 325 9.12 -15.51 -15.78
N TYR A 326 9.87 -15.57 -16.87
CA TYR A 326 11.31 -15.44 -16.78
C TYR A 326 11.65 -13.99 -16.40
N GLY A 327 12.63 -13.82 -15.50
CA GLY A 327 13.17 -12.50 -15.21
C GLY A 327 13.83 -11.87 -16.44
N PHE A 328 14.10 -10.56 -16.37
CA PHE A 328 14.81 -9.82 -17.43
C PHE A 328 14.06 -9.79 -18.77
N GLY A 329 12.72 -9.69 -18.71
CA GLY A 329 11.87 -9.45 -19.87
C GLY A 329 11.50 -10.69 -20.69
N GLY A 330 11.71 -11.89 -20.15
CA GLY A 330 11.22 -13.11 -20.78
C GLY A 330 9.75 -13.39 -20.43
N ASP A 331 8.82 -13.10 -21.35
CA ASP A 331 7.37 -13.27 -21.13
C ASP A 331 6.89 -14.74 -21.15
N GLY A 332 7.80 -15.68 -21.40
CA GLY A 332 7.53 -17.11 -21.38
C GLY A 332 7.26 -17.66 -19.97
N ASN A 333 6.62 -18.83 -19.91
CA ASN A 333 6.39 -19.52 -18.64
C ASN A 333 7.70 -20.11 -18.11
N PHE A 334 8.09 -19.73 -16.90
CA PHE A 334 9.30 -20.21 -16.21
C PHE A 334 9.29 -21.72 -15.90
N ASP A 335 8.13 -22.37 -15.96
CA ASP A 335 7.89 -23.71 -15.40
C ASP A 335 8.37 -23.81 -13.95
N CYS A 336 7.51 -23.36 -13.06
CA CYS A 336 7.85 -23.23 -11.67
C CYS A 336 7.79 -24.54 -10.88
N ASN A 337 7.68 -25.72 -11.48
CA ASN A 337 7.57 -26.97 -10.73
C ASN A 337 8.87 -27.81 -10.79
N PRO A 338 9.15 -28.63 -9.77
CA PRO A 338 8.56 -28.62 -8.43
C PRO A 338 9.07 -27.43 -7.60
N SER A 339 8.18 -26.84 -6.80
CA SER A 339 8.53 -25.74 -5.89
C SER A 339 7.87 -25.86 -4.53
N LYS A 340 8.43 -25.13 -3.56
CA LYS A 340 7.85 -24.90 -2.25
C LYS A 340 7.77 -23.42 -1.95
N THR A 341 6.80 -23.02 -1.12
CA THR A 341 6.81 -21.74 -0.41
C THR A 341 7.35 -21.98 0.99
N PHE A 342 8.51 -21.40 1.28
CA PHE A 342 9.12 -21.39 2.60
C PHE A 342 8.62 -20.16 3.35
N LYS A 343 8.12 -20.36 4.57
CA LYS A 343 7.62 -19.29 5.44
C LYS A 343 8.55 -19.16 6.63
N PHE A 344 9.10 -17.97 6.82
CA PHE A 344 10.06 -17.67 7.86
C PHE A 344 9.52 -16.62 8.82
N GLY A 345 9.71 -16.82 10.11
CA GLY A 345 9.44 -15.82 11.14
C GLY A 345 10.70 -15.48 11.94
N LEU A 346 10.60 -14.49 12.82
CA LEU A 346 11.68 -14.20 13.77
C LEU A 346 11.90 -15.40 14.70
N LYS A 347 13.17 -15.75 14.92
CA LYS A 347 13.50 -16.72 15.96
C LYS A 347 13.16 -16.11 17.32
N SER A 348 12.29 -16.77 18.07
CA SER A 348 11.97 -16.36 19.44
C SER A 348 13.26 -16.41 20.25
N VAL A 349 13.64 -15.30 20.87
CA VAL A 349 14.70 -15.33 21.89
C VAL A 349 14.01 -15.87 23.14
N SER A 350 14.32 -17.11 23.51
CA SER A 350 13.99 -17.63 24.83
C SER A 350 14.77 -16.78 25.83
N LEU A 351 14.06 -15.92 26.57
CA LEU A 351 14.59 -15.13 27.68
C LEU A 351 15.00 -16.05 28.83
#